data_AF-A0A951N537-F1
#
_entry.id   AF-A0A951N537-F1
#
_cell.length_a   1.000
_cell.length_b   1.000
_cell.length_c   1.000
_cell.angle_alpha   90.00
_cell.angle_beta   90.00
_cell.angle_gamma   90.00
#
_symmetry.space_group_name_H-M   'P 1'
#
loop_
_entity.id
_entity.type
_entity.pdbx_description
1 polymer ?
#
loop_
_entity_poly.entity_id
_entity_poly.type
_entity_poly.pdbx_seq_one_letter_code
_entity_poly.pdbx_strand_id
1 'polypeptide(L)'
;MAIITPPAASKSKSVRRAAPRRFVSDDGLLSVKDWLALGDVKPRYELIDGKLVQKMTTARKHTKAAGFFLVQCINWGTILGWQFFPEGTGIYISERIGYVPDVVGFEPGVELNPDAAMDGPPFLVVEVLSTGTKSKDRNQKKRNYAAVGI
;
A
#
# COMPACT_ATOMS: atom_id res chain seq x y z
N MET A 1 20.19 -53.10 34.01
CA MET A 1 20.96 -52.02 33.35
C MET A 1 20.47 -51.95 31.92
N ALA A 2 19.45 -51.12 31.66
CA ALA A 2 18.76 -51.06 30.36
C ALA A 2 19.36 -49.95 29.50
N ILE A 3 19.80 -50.30 28.29
CA ILE A 3 20.36 -49.38 27.30
C ILE A 3 19.17 -48.77 26.55
N ILE A 4 18.99 -47.46 26.67
CA ILE A 4 17.96 -46.71 25.94
C ILE A 4 18.57 -46.29 24.60
N THR A 5 18.07 -46.85 23.51
CA THR A 5 18.42 -46.44 22.13
C THR A 5 17.67 -45.15 21.78
N PRO A 6 18.32 -44.11 21.22
CA PRO A 6 17.62 -42.89 20.80
C PRO A 6 16.79 -43.14 19.52
N PRO A 7 15.65 -42.45 19.35
CA PRO A 7 14.83 -42.59 18.15
C PRO A 7 15.53 -41.99 16.92
N ALA A 8 15.34 -42.65 15.77
CA ALA A 8 15.92 -42.28 14.49
C ALA A 8 15.54 -40.84 14.06
N ALA A 9 16.53 -40.10 13.59
CA ALA A 9 16.35 -38.75 13.06
C ALA A 9 15.36 -38.73 11.89
N SER A 10 14.22 -38.06 12.09
CA SER A 10 13.29 -37.69 11.04
C SER A 10 14.01 -36.79 10.03
N LYS A 11 14.12 -37.24 8.78
CA LYS A 11 14.67 -36.47 7.67
C LYS A 11 13.80 -35.23 7.47
N SER A 12 14.30 -34.05 7.87
CA SER A 12 13.63 -32.79 7.58
C SER A 12 13.56 -32.64 6.06
N LYS A 13 12.34 -32.45 5.54
CA LYS A 13 12.15 -32.08 4.14
C LYS A 13 12.79 -30.71 3.97
N SER A 14 13.91 -30.67 3.27
CA SER A 14 14.52 -29.45 2.75
C SER A 14 13.45 -28.64 2.03
N VAL A 15 13.02 -27.55 2.66
CA VAL A 15 12.19 -26.54 2.02
C VAL A 15 13.08 -25.93 0.95
N ARG A 16 12.86 -26.33 -0.31
CA ARG A 16 13.49 -25.69 -1.46
C ARG A 16 13.12 -24.21 -1.40
N ARG A 17 14.07 -23.38 -1.01
CA ARG A 17 13.96 -21.92 -1.06
C ARG A 17 13.69 -21.57 -2.53
N ALA A 18 12.47 -21.11 -2.82
CA ALA A 18 12.10 -20.69 -4.16
C ALA A 18 13.13 -19.66 -4.66
N ALA A 19 13.61 -19.83 -5.89
CA ALA A 19 14.50 -18.86 -6.51
C ALA A 19 13.86 -17.45 -6.41
N PRO A 20 14.64 -16.39 -6.14
CA PRO A 20 14.10 -15.04 -6.11
C PRO A 20 13.43 -14.77 -7.46
N ARG A 21 12.11 -14.56 -7.46
CA ARG A 21 11.40 -14.14 -8.68
C ARG A 21 12.09 -12.88 -9.17
N ARG A 22 12.54 -12.87 -10.42
CA ARG A 22 12.96 -11.62 -11.09
C ARG A 22 11.70 -10.76 -11.19
N PHE A 23 11.57 -9.78 -10.31
CA PHE A 23 10.42 -8.87 -10.25
C PHE A 23 10.37 -7.86 -11.41
N VAL A 24 11.10 -8.09 -12.50
CA VAL A 24 11.45 -7.05 -13.46
C VAL A 24 10.94 -7.46 -14.84
N SER A 25 10.04 -6.67 -15.44
CA SER A 25 9.63 -6.88 -16.84
C SER A 25 10.83 -6.73 -17.78
N ASP A 26 10.71 -7.17 -19.03
CA ASP A 26 11.83 -7.21 -20.01
C ASP A 26 12.53 -5.84 -20.19
N ASP A 27 11.83 -4.75 -19.89
CA ASP A 27 12.30 -3.36 -19.94
C ASP A 27 12.96 -2.84 -18.65
N GLY A 28 13.10 -3.67 -17.60
CA GLY A 28 13.70 -3.22 -16.35
C GLY A 28 12.72 -2.59 -15.35
N LEU A 29 11.44 -2.49 -15.69
CA LEU A 29 10.43 -1.78 -14.91
C LEU A 29 9.51 -2.75 -14.13
N LEU A 30 8.83 -2.24 -13.11
CA LEU A 30 7.86 -2.99 -12.32
C LEU A 30 6.43 -2.73 -12.83
N SER A 31 5.57 -3.73 -12.71
CA SER A 31 4.13 -3.56 -12.79
C SER A 31 3.52 -3.39 -11.38
N VAL A 32 2.24 -3.00 -11.30
CA VAL A 32 1.49 -2.98 -10.03
C VAL A 32 1.45 -4.37 -9.41
N LYS A 33 1.39 -5.44 -10.21
CA LYS A 33 1.42 -6.81 -9.70
C LYS A 33 2.76 -7.12 -9.00
N ASP A 34 3.88 -6.65 -9.57
CA ASP A 34 5.19 -6.79 -8.95
C ASP A 34 5.30 -5.96 -7.67
N TRP A 35 4.75 -4.75 -7.69
CA TRP A 35 4.69 -3.87 -6.52
C TRP A 35 3.87 -4.47 -5.37
N LEU A 36 2.68 -5.02 -5.66
CA LEU A 36 1.83 -5.71 -4.67
C LEU A 36 2.50 -6.96 -4.10
N ALA A 37 3.29 -7.67 -4.92
CA ALA A 37 4.01 -8.86 -4.49
C ALA A 37 5.14 -8.56 -3.48
N LEU A 38 5.51 -7.29 -3.26
CA LEU A 38 6.41 -6.91 -2.17
C LEU A 38 5.79 -7.16 -0.78
N GLY A 39 4.47 -7.13 -0.66
CA GLY A 39 3.76 -7.24 0.62
C GLY A 39 3.93 -6.02 1.52
N ASP A 40 3.63 -6.18 2.81
CA ASP A 40 3.75 -5.09 3.80
C ASP A 40 5.20 -4.89 4.24
N VAL A 41 5.96 -4.17 3.41
CA VAL A 41 7.35 -3.79 3.68
C VAL A 41 7.45 -2.36 4.20
N LYS A 42 8.42 -2.11 5.08
CA LYS A 42 8.82 -0.77 5.52
C LYS A 42 10.24 -0.47 5.02
N PRO A 43 10.51 0.73 4.47
CA PRO A 43 9.57 1.84 4.25
C PRO A 43 8.53 1.52 3.15
N ARG A 44 7.40 2.24 3.14
CA ARG A 44 6.39 2.09 2.07
C ARG A 44 6.92 2.73 0.78
N TYR A 45 6.57 2.14 -0.35
CA TYR A 45 6.93 2.62 -1.70
C TYR A 45 5.67 2.89 -2.50
N GLU A 46 5.73 3.92 -3.34
CA GLU A 46 4.78 4.12 -4.44
C GLU A 46 5.41 3.61 -5.74
N LEU A 47 4.57 3.21 -6.69
CA LEU A 47 4.99 2.83 -8.03
C LEU A 47 4.76 4.02 -8.97
N ILE A 48 5.82 4.57 -9.54
CA ILE A 48 5.76 5.71 -10.47
C ILE A 48 6.55 5.36 -11.73
N ASP A 49 5.85 5.29 -12.86
CA ASP A 49 6.41 4.91 -14.17
C ASP A 49 7.24 3.61 -14.09
N GLY A 50 6.73 2.64 -13.34
CA GLY A 50 7.37 1.34 -13.14
C GLY A 50 8.56 1.35 -12.18
N LYS A 51 8.80 2.43 -11.43
CA LYS A 51 9.89 2.54 -10.46
C LYS A 51 9.35 2.66 -9.04
N LEU A 52 10.02 2.04 -8.08
CA LEU A 52 9.72 2.24 -6.66
C LEU A 52 10.25 3.60 -6.21
N VAL A 53 9.34 4.44 -5.74
CA VAL A 53 9.65 5.72 -5.11
C VAL A 53 9.31 5.60 -3.63
N GLN A 54 10.33 5.74 -2.79
CA GLN A 54 10.12 5.67 -1.35
C GLN A 54 9.24 6.84 -0.90
N LYS A 55 8.14 6.53 -0.21
CA LYS A 55 7.40 7.56 0.53
C LYS A 55 8.23 7.91 1.76
N MET A 56 8.79 9.13 1.77
CA MET A 56 9.62 9.63 2.87
C MET A 56 8.86 9.50 4.19
N THR A 57 9.53 9.01 5.23
CA THR A 57 8.95 8.92 6.58
C THR A 57 8.46 10.30 6.99
N THR A 58 7.14 10.41 7.14
CA THR A 58 6.46 11.69 7.24
C THR A 58 6.89 12.42 8.53
N ALA A 59 7.31 13.68 8.40
CA ALA A 59 7.63 14.50 9.56
C ALA A 59 6.42 14.56 10.50
N ARG A 60 6.62 14.66 11.83
CA ARG A 60 5.52 14.65 12.82
C ARG A 60 4.36 15.60 12.48
N LYS A 61 4.65 16.75 11.86
CA LYS A 61 3.63 17.73 11.40
C LYS A 61 2.68 17.14 10.34
N HIS A 62 3.22 16.37 9.41
CA HIS A 62 2.47 15.75 8.33
C HIS A 62 1.56 14.63 8.86
N THR A 63 2.11 13.71 9.66
CA THR A 63 1.32 12.64 10.29
C THR A 63 0.21 13.22 11.18
N LYS A 64 0.50 14.31 11.91
CA LYS A 64 -0.50 15.01 12.73
C LYS A 64 -1.62 15.62 11.90
N ALA A 65 -1.30 16.25 10.77
CA ALA A 65 -2.30 16.84 9.88
C ALA A 65 -3.21 15.76 9.25
N ALA A 66 -2.62 14.66 8.74
CA ALA A 66 -3.37 13.53 8.19
C ALA A 66 -4.28 12.90 9.26
N GLY A 67 -3.75 12.67 10.46
CA GLY A 67 -4.51 12.10 11.57
C GLY A 67 -5.68 12.97 12.01
N PHE A 68 -5.50 14.30 12.09
CA PHE A 68 -6.61 15.19 12.42
C PHE A 68 -7.69 15.18 11.34
N PHE A 69 -7.32 15.19 10.06
CA PHE A 69 -8.28 15.10 8.97
C PHE A 69 -9.07 13.80 9.03
N LEU A 70 -8.37 12.67 9.20
CA LEU A 70 -8.99 11.35 9.34
C LEU A 70 -10.03 11.30 10.47
N VAL A 71 -9.70 11.86 11.64
CA VAL A 71 -10.64 11.92 12.77
C VAL A 71 -11.91 12.70 12.40
N GLN A 72 -11.80 13.80 11.65
CA GLN A 72 -12.98 14.54 11.20
C GLN A 72 -13.83 13.70 10.22
N CYS A 73 -13.19 12.99 9.29
CA CYS A 73 -13.88 12.09 8.36
C CYS A 73 -14.65 10.97 9.07
N ILE A 74 -13.99 10.30 10.02
CA ILE A 74 -14.61 9.23 10.82
C ILE A 74 -15.82 9.78 11.57
N ASN A 75 -15.66 10.88 12.30
CA ASN A 75 -16.75 11.47 13.07
C ASN A 75 -17.95 11.87 12.20
N TRP A 76 -17.70 12.36 11.00
CA TRP A 76 -18.76 12.76 10.07
C TRP A 76 -19.46 11.56 9.40
N GLY A 77 -18.69 10.58 8.93
CA GLY A 77 -19.21 9.58 7.99
C GLY A 77 -19.58 8.23 8.61
N THR A 78 -19.09 7.88 9.81
CA THR A 78 -19.35 6.55 10.40
C THR A 78 -20.84 6.30 10.65
N ILE A 79 -21.61 7.31 11.06
CA ILE A 79 -23.07 7.19 11.26
C ILE A 79 -23.78 6.88 9.94
N LEU A 80 -23.22 7.34 8.82
CA LEU A 80 -23.75 7.13 7.48
C LEU A 80 -23.18 5.87 6.81
N GLY A 81 -22.32 5.10 7.50
CA GLY A 81 -21.71 3.87 6.98
C GLY A 81 -20.48 4.08 6.09
N TRP A 82 -19.94 5.30 6.03
CA TRP A 82 -18.71 5.57 5.26
C TRP A 82 -17.50 5.03 6.00
N GLN A 83 -16.53 4.55 5.24
CA GLN A 83 -15.32 3.92 5.77
C GLN A 83 -14.11 4.76 5.40
N PHE A 84 -13.27 5.11 6.38
CA PHE A 84 -12.05 5.90 6.17
C PHE A 84 -10.85 5.21 6.77
N PHE A 85 -9.74 5.23 6.04
CA PHE A 85 -8.51 4.54 6.44
C PHE A 85 -7.32 5.49 6.39
N PRO A 86 -6.36 5.36 7.33
CA PRO A 86 -5.08 6.04 7.25
C PRO A 86 -4.22 5.44 6.12
N GLU A 87 -3.03 6.02 5.93
CA GLU A 87 -2.01 5.53 5.02
C GLU A 87 -1.81 4.00 5.09
N GLY A 88 -1.93 3.33 3.95
CA GLY A 88 -1.70 1.89 3.84
C GLY A 88 -2.43 1.25 2.67
N THR A 89 -3.60 1.77 2.32
CA THR A 89 -4.36 1.35 1.16
C THR A 89 -3.72 1.91 -0.11
N GLY A 90 -3.25 1.02 -0.98
CA GLY A 90 -2.76 1.38 -2.31
C GLY A 90 -3.91 1.73 -3.25
N ILE A 91 -3.65 2.63 -4.19
CA ILE A 91 -4.58 3.03 -5.24
C ILE A 91 -3.97 2.64 -6.59
N TYR A 92 -4.70 1.84 -7.35
CA TYR A 92 -4.35 1.53 -8.74
C TYR A 92 -4.66 2.74 -9.64
N ILE A 93 -3.66 3.19 -10.40
CA ILE A 93 -3.84 4.22 -11.44
C ILE A 93 -3.70 3.60 -12.83
N SER A 94 -2.64 2.81 -13.03
CA SER A 94 -2.38 2.06 -14.26
C SER A 94 -1.42 0.91 -13.97
N GLU A 95 -1.12 0.07 -14.96
CA GLU A 95 -0.19 -1.06 -14.81
C GLU A 95 1.17 -0.66 -14.21
N ARG A 96 1.61 0.59 -14.41
CA ARG A 96 2.93 1.07 -13.96
C ARG A 96 2.84 2.25 -12.99
N ILE A 97 1.64 2.57 -12.49
CA ILE A 97 1.43 3.65 -11.54
C ILE A 97 0.49 3.18 -10.43
N GLY A 98 0.96 3.31 -9.20
CA GLY A 98 0.19 3.03 -8.00
C GLY A 98 0.66 3.91 -6.84
N TYR A 99 -0.30 4.47 -6.10
CA TYR A 99 -0.02 5.43 -5.03
C TYR A 99 -0.44 4.89 -3.68
N VAL A 100 0.17 5.42 -2.62
CA VAL A 100 -0.21 5.17 -1.23
C VAL A 100 -0.55 6.53 -0.61
N PRO A 101 -1.82 6.98 -0.69
CA PRO A 101 -2.23 8.26 -0.12
C PRO A 101 -2.21 8.25 1.42
N ASP A 102 -2.42 9.43 2.02
CA ASP A 102 -2.42 9.60 3.47
C ASP A 102 -3.74 9.23 4.13
N VAL A 103 -4.85 9.48 3.43
CA VAL A 103 -6.20 9.07 3.83
C VAL A 103 -6.97 8.64 2.59
N VAL A 104 -7.73 7.55 2.72
CA VAL A 104 -8.71 7.11 1.72
C VAL A 104 -10.10 7.00 2.34
N GLY A 105 -11.13 7.17 1.53
CA GLY A 105 -12.52 6.98 1.93
C GLY A 105 -13.29 6.11 0.94
N PHE A 106 -14.21 5.30 1.45
CA PHE A 106 -15.11 4.45 0.67
C PHE A 106 -16.57 4.74 1.03
N GLU A 107 -17.44 4.63 0.03
CA GLU A 107 -18.88 4.79 0.19
C GLU A 107 -19.47 3.64 1.03
N PRO A 108 -20.65 3.87 1.64
CA PRO A 108 -21.39 2.81 2.34
C PRO A 108 -21.71 1.64 1.40
N GLY A 109 -21.61 0.42 1.91
CA GLY A 109 -21.93 -0.80 1.15
C GLY A 109 -20.81 -1.33 0.26
N VAL A 110 -19.66 -0.64 0.17
CA VAL A 110 -18.45 -1.20 -0.45
C VAL A 110 -17.87 -2.26 0.48
N GLU A 111 -17.81 -3.51 -0.01
CA GLU A 111 -17.13 -4.61 0.68
C GLU A 111 -15.63 -4.51 0.42
N LEU A 112 -14.86 -4.31 1.48
CA LEU A 112 -13.41 -4.16 1.45
C LEU A 112 -12.76 -5.44 1.98
N ASN A 113 -11.71 -5.91 1.31
CA ASN A 113 -10.98 -7.07 1.78
C ASN A 113 -9.95 -6.63 2.83
N PRO A 114 -10.06 -7.06 4.10
CA PRO A 114 -9.16 -6.62 5.17
C PRO A 114 -7.70 -7.03 4.93
N ASP A 115 -7.45 -8.04 4.09
CA ASP A 115 -6.12 -8.52 3.74
C ASP A 115 -5.60 -7.94 2.41
N ALA A 116 -6.39 -7.13 1.71
CA ALA A 116 -5.99 -6.53 0.45
C ALA A 116 -5.16 -5.25 0.66
N ALA A 117 -4.05 -5.16 -0.06
CA ALA A 117 -3.26 -3.92 -0.12
C ALA A 117 -3.88 -2.88 -1.08
N MET A 118 -4.86 -3.28 -1.90
CA MET A 118 -5.62 -2.44 -2.82
C MET A 118 -7.04 -2.98 -2.94
N ASP A 119 -8.02 -2.09 -2.79
CA ASP A 119 -9.42 -2.36 -3.12
C ASP A 119 -9.82 -1.65 -4.41
N GLY A 120 -11.12 -1.59 -4.71
CA GLY A 120 -11.65 -0.72 -5.75
C GLY A 120 -11.31 0.76 -5.54
N PRO A 121 -11.61 1.64 -6.51
CA PRO A 121 -11.30 3.06 -6.37
C PRO A 121 -12.08 3.66 -5.18
N PRO A 122 -11.41 4.37 -4.26
CA PRO A 122 -12.08 5.12 -3.20
C PRO A 122 -12.86 6.30 -3.79
N PHE A 123 -13.83 6.83 -3.07
CA PHE A 123 -14.48 8.10 -3.46
C PHE A 123 -13.66 9.33 -3.05
N LEU A 124 -12.77 9.15 -2.07
CA LEU A 124 -11.96 10.23 -1.51
C LEU A 124 -10.51 9.78 -1.36
N VAL A 125 -9.62 10.62 -1.84
CA VAL A 125 -8.18 10.55 -1.56
C VAL A 125 -7.70 11.87 -1.00
N VAL A 126 -6.89 11.82 0.05
CA VAL A 126 -6.25 12.98 0.67
C VAL A 126 -4.75 12.78 0.70
N GLU A 127 -4.04 13.83 0.26
CA GLU A 127 -2.59 13.93 0.31
C GLU A 127 -2.20 15.17 1.10
N VAL A 128 -1.45 14.99 2.19
CA VAL A 128 -0.92 16.09 2.99
C VAL A 128 0.37 16.58 2.35
N LEU A 129 0.45 17.89 2.11
CA LEU A 129 1.63 18.46 1.48
C LEU A 129 2.79 18.56 2.48
N SER A 130 3.96 18.05 2.07
CA SER A 130 5.22 18.27 2.76
C SER A 130 6.07 19.30 2.01
N THR A 131 7.01 19.96 2.70
CA THR A 131 7.91 20.97 2.08
C THR A 131 8.78 20.39 0.96
N GLY A 132 8.98 19.07 0.92
CA GLY A 132 9.77 18.37 -0.10
C GLY A 132 9.00 17.98 -1.36
N THR A 133 7.66 18.02 -1.34
CA THR A 133 6.82 17.56 -2.45
C THR A 133 6.66 18.68 -3.47
N LYS A 134 7.42 18.63 -4.58
CA LYS A 134 7.41 19.66 -5.63
C LYS A 134 5.99 19.82 -6.20
N SER A 135 5.59 21.06 -6.54
CA SER A 135 4.27 21.36 -7.13
C SER A 135 3.92 20.51 -8.36
N LYS A 136 4.91 19.97 -9.09
CA LYS A 136 4.69 19.07 -10.23
C LYS A 136 4.12 17.72 -9.81
N ASP A 137 4.62 17.14 -8.71
CA ASP A 137 4.17 15.85 -8.19
C ASP A 137 2.69 15.92 -7.74
N ARG A 138 2.33 16.98 -7.02
CA ARG A 138 0.95 17.28 -6.62
C ARG A 138 -0.02 17.32 -7.80
N ASN A 139 0.33 18.06 -8.84
CA ASN A 139 -0.55 18.23 -10.00
C ASN A 139 -0.66 16.93 -10.80
N GLN A 140 0.39 16.10 -10.82
CA GLN A 140 0.37 14.80 -11.48
C GLN A 140 -0.54 13.82 -10.73
N LYS A 141 -0.36 13.66 -9.42
CA LYS A 141 -1.22 12.79 -8.60
C LYS A 141 -2.68 13.18 -8.70
N LYS A 142 -2.99 14.48 -8.60
CA LYS A 142 -4.37 14.98 -8.79
C LYS A 142 -4.97 14.57 -10.14
N ARG A 143 -4.23 14.73 -11.24
CA ARG A 143 -4.70 14.32 -12.58
C ARG A 143 -4.90 12.81 -12.67
N ASN A 144 -4.00 12.05 -12.08
CA ASN A 144 -4.04 10.59 -12.09
C ASN A 144 -5.25 10.05 -11.31
N TYR A 145 -5.53 10.61 -10.12
CA TYR A 145 -6.74 10.28 -9.35
C TYR A 145 -8.01 10.61 -10.14
N ALA A 146 -8.10 11.81 -10.70
CA ALA A 146 -9.25 12.20 -11.53
C ALA A 146 -9.45 11.28 -12.75
N ALA A 147 -8.36 10.79 -13.35
CA ALA A 147 -8.42 9.88 -14.50
C ALA A 147 -9.01 8.50 -14.15
N VAL A 148 -8.99 8.10 -12.89
CA VAL A 148 -9.61 6.85 -12.39
C VAL A 148 -10.91 7.08 -11.64
N GLY A 149 -11.49 8.29 -11.72
CA GLY A 149 -12.81 8.60 -11.17
C GLY A 149 -12.82 9.01 -9.69
N ILE A 150 -11.66 9.39 -9.13
CA ILE A 150 -11.50 9.88 -7.76
C ILE A 150 -11.50 11.42 -7.75
#